data_AF-A0A132GT33-F1
#
_entry.id   AF-A0A132GT33-F1
#
_cell.length_a   1.000
_cell.length_b   1.000
_cell.length_c   1.000
_cell.angle_alpha   90.00
_cell.angle_beta   90.00
_cell.angle_gamma   90.00
#
_symmetry.space_group_name_H-M   'P 1'
#
loop_
_entity.id
_entity.type
_entity.pdbx_description
1 polymer ?
#
loop_
_entity_poly.entity_id
_entity_poly.type
_entity_poly.pdbx_seq_one_letter_code
_entity_poly.pdbx_strand_id
1 'polypeptide(L)'
;MGKFCLYADNQSDAPCAYLQMYKYSYLTNFIDDVKHPKGMSSHSIPLLIIHCLKKSEDPVSRFSVKDECCINCMFCVFGCVGNRILLSNRFHPEKFCYDITVEELSELEKTASKLFKGTFIQLPKVPISQLSVKYKSFESFTAIDETKNIAVWTANAMKFLSVSLEPRLSLEVGLKINQRDRGARLDVSLLNTRDNYLFIAETKVDFNHMMAEGRYESQMIAYETELEQVDDRIKRAKFLVIGGRECDLLPSSVQGSTSGPRADLFYSVLREHELFFFSANALLALGLQKLYISINDYSLESLYPIINSKKFVGLLSSGVVTAEGEIIGLEKALKIGKE
;
A
#
# COMPACT_ATOMS: atom_id res chain seq x y z
N MET A 1 -6.09 -10.99 27.62
CA MET A 1 -6.07 -10.37 26.27
C MET A 1 -4.62 -10.11 25.89
N GLY A 2 -4.14 -10.85 24.89
CA GLY A 2 -2.74 -11.27 24.73
C GLY A 2 -1.79 -10.24 24.13
N LYS A 3 -0.51 -10.47 24.42
CA LYS A 3 0.69 -9.77 23.92
C LYS A 3 0.97 -10.22 22.48
N PHE A 4 1.07 -9.29 21.54
CA PHE A 4 1.70 -9.52 20.23
C PHE A 4 2.46 -8.25 19.83
N CYS A 5 3.79 -8.33 19.89
CA CYS A 5 4.71 -7.42 19.22
C CYS A 5 5.75 -8.33 18.55
N LEU A 6 6.02 -8.13 17.27
CA LEU A 6 6.76 -9.08 16.41
C LEU A 6 8.29 -9.09 16.64
N TYR A 7 8.85 -8.41 17.65
CA TYR A 7 10.30 -8.19 17.75
C TYR A 7 10.88 -8.31 19.17
N ALA A 8 12.13 -8.77 19.29
CA ALA A 8 12.84 -9.04 20.55
C ALA A 8 13.50 -7.77 21.16
N ASP A 9 13.48 -7.70 22.50
CA ASP A 9 13.75 -6.52 23.35
C ASP A 9 15.21 -6.00 23.46
N ASN A 10 16.14 -6.46 22.62
CA ASN A 10 17.59 -6.35 22.88
C ASN A 10 18.40 -5.44 21.95
N GLN A 11 17.80 -4.41 21.33
CA GLN A 11 18.56 -3.39 20.57
C GLN A 11 18.62 -2.03 21.28
N SER A 12 19.81 -1.41 21.24
CA SER A 12 20.23 -0.24 22.03
C SER A 12 19.83 1.13 21.47
N ASP A 13 19.30 1.19 20.26
CA ASP A 13 18.86 2.42 19.59
C ASP A 13 17.35 2.32 19.36
N ALA A 14 16.54 3.31 19.81
CA ALA A 14 15.09 3.11 19.68
C ALA A 14 14.66 3.16 18.21
N PRO A 15 14.10 2.05 17.69
CA PRO A 15 13.87 1.83 16.28
C PRO A 15 12.39 1.98 15.98
N CYS A 16 11.99 2.99 15.23
CA CYS A 16 10.59 3.21 14.93
C CYS A 16 10.45 3.31 13.42
N ALA A 17 10.20 2.27 12.64
CA ALA A 17 9.99 0.85 12.92
C ALA A 17 10.69 0.09 11.78
N TYR A 18 11.75 -0.63 12.08
CA TYR A 18 12.47 -1.37 11.03
C TYR A 18 11.64 -2.59 10.64
N LEU A 19 10.85 -2.53 9.57
CA LEU A 19 10.50 -3.77 8.87
C LEU A 19 11.72 -4.17 8.07
N GLN A 20 12.48 -5.11 8.62
CA GLN A 20 13.58 -5.71 7.91
C GLN A 20 13.03 -6.49 6.72
N MET A 21 13.14 -5.90 5.54
CA MET A 21 12.93 -6.60 4.29
C MET A 21 14.23 -7.24 3.86
N TYR A 22 14.12 -8.41 3.25
CA TYR A 22 15.23 -8.97 2.50
C TYR A 22 15.12 -8.52 1.05
N LYS A 23 16.25 -8.04 0.50
CA LYS A 23 16.39 -7.85 -0.93
C LYS A 23 16.62 -9.21 -1.57
N TYR A 24 15.84 -9.50 -2.61
CA TYR A 24 15.98 -10.72 -3.40
C TYR A 24 16.42 -10.33 -4.81
N SER A 25 17.44 -11.02 -5.34
CA SER A 25 17.93 -10.77 -6.70
C SER A 25 16.86 -11.00 -7.76
N TYR A 26 16.07 -12.06 -7.58
CA TYR A 26 15.09 -12.53 -8.55
C TYR A 26 13.80 -12.99 -7.87
N LEU A 27 12.70 -12.97 -8.61
CA LEU A 27 11.39 -13.44 -8.13
C LEU A 27 11.41 -14.88 -7.61
N THR A 28 12.13 -15.79 -8.28
CA THR A 28 12.26 -17.17 -7.79
C THR A 28 12.97 -17.24 -6.44
N ASN A 29 14.01 -16.41 -6.22
CA ASN A 29 14.66 -16.32 -4.91
C ASN A 29 13.70 -15.80 -3.83
N PHE A 30 12.84 -14.84 -4.18
CA PHE A 30 11.81 -14.33 -3.29
C PHE A 30 10.78 -15.42 -2.92
N ILE A 31 10.37 -16.25 -3.88
CA ILE A 31 9.40 -17.33 -3.66
C ILE A 31 10.00 -18.47 -2.83
N ASP A 32 11.20 -18.92 -3.18
CA ASP A 32 11.87 -20.05 -2.54
C ASP A 32 12.56 -19.69 -1.21
N ASP A 33 12.51 -18.42 -0.81
CA ASP A 33 13.26 -17.84 0.31
C ASP A 33 14.78 -18.05 0.22
N VAL A 34 15.30 -18.15 -1.00
CA VAL A 34 16.74 -18.28 -1.22
C VAL A 34 17.35 -16.89 -1.05
N LYS A 35 17.64 -16.55 0.20
CA LYS A 35 18.42 -15.36 0.57
C LYS A 35 19.82 -15.49 -0.04
N HIS A 36 20.43 -14.35 -0.41
CA HIS A 36 21.78 -14.32 -0.99
C HIS A 36 22.78 -15.20 -0.23
N PRO A 37 23.75 -15.86 -0.91
CA PRO A 37 24.76 -16.67 -0.26
C PRO A 37 25.58 -15.85 0.76
N LYS A 38 25.99 -16.50 1.86
CA LYS A 38 26.77 -15.93 2.97
C LYS A 38 27.89 -15.02 2.46
N GLY A 39 27.85 -13.73 2.79
CA GLY A 39 28.94 -12.78 2.53
C GLY A 39 28.53 -11.44 1.90
N MET A 40 27.33 -11.32 1.32
CA MET A 40 26.75 -10.02 0.99
C MET A 40 25.84 -9.57 2.14
N SER A 41 26.01 -8.34 2.60
CA SER A 41 25.16 -7.76 3.64
C SER A 41 23.70 -7.92 3.24
N SER A 42 22.91 -8.61 4.08
CA SER A 42 21.46 -8.49 4.03
C SER A 42 21.15 -7.02 4.20
N HIS A 43 20.82 -6.32 3.12
CA HIS A 43 20.39 -4.94 3.22
C HIS A 43 18.98 -4.99 3.78
N SER A 44 18.87 -4.87 5.11
CA SER A 44 17.62 -4.50 5.74
C SER A 44 17.25 -3.12 5.22
N ILE A 45 16.26 -3.03 4.35
CA ILE A 45 15.68 -1.74 3.98
C ILE A 45 14.80 -1.34 5.17
N PRO A 46 15.10 -0.27 5.91
CA PRO A 46 14.14 0.28 6.84
C PRO A 46 12.96 0.81 6.02
N LEU A 47 11.87 0.04 5.95
CA LEU A 47 10.60 0.49 5.35
C LEU A 47 9.99 1.70 6.05
N LEU A 48 10.52 2.08 7.20
CA LEU A 48 10.01 3.19 7.97
C LEU A 48 11.19 3.91 8.62
N ILE A 49 11.68 4.95 7.95
CA ILE A 49 12.41 6.01 8.64
C ILE A 49 11.34 7.00 9.07
N ILE A 50 10.83 6.82 10.30
CA ILE A 50 10.02 7.86 10.92
C ILE A 50 10.96 9.02 11.28
N HIS A 51 11.03 10.02 10.39
CA HIS A 51 11.74 11.28 10.66
C HIS A 51 11.15 12.06 11.85
N CYS A 52 9.98 11.64 12.34
CA CYS A 52 9.25 12.28 13.42
C CYS A 52 9.70 11.86 14.82
N LEU A 53 10.79 11.12 15.00
CA LEU A 53 11.28 10.79 16.34
C LEU A 53 12.71 11.31 16.54
N LYS A 54 12.91 12.08 17.61
CA LYS A 54 14.19 12.62 18.07
C LYS A 54 14.53 11.97 19.41
N LYS A 55 15.81 11.74 19.70
CA LYS A 55 16.27 11.40 21.04
C LYS A 55 15.97 12.57 21.99
N SER A 56 15.15 12.33 23.00
CA SER A 56 14.79 13.36 23.96
C SER A 56 15.95 13.56 24.94
N GLU A 57 16.11 14.80 25.40
CA GLU A 57 17.09 15.18 26.42
C GLU A 57 16.56 14.88 27.84
N ASP A 58 15.26 14.57 27.96
CA ASP A 58 14.64 14.16 29.20
C ASP A 58 15.08 12.73 29.59
N PRO A 59 15.61 12.52 30.79
CA PRO A 59 16.02 11.19 31.26
C PRO A 59 14.86 10.20 31.45
N VAL A 60 13.61 10.67 31.53
CA VAL A 60 12.41 9.82 31.69
C VAL A 60 11.85 9.38 30.34
N SER A 61 11.65 10.31 29.41
CA SER A 61 11.28 10.01 28.03
C SER A 61 12.53 9.89 27.15
N ARG A 62 12.88 8.68 26.67
CA ARG A 62 14.10 8.51 25.84
C ARG A 62 13.99 9.14 24.44
N PHE A 63 12.77 9.44 23.98
CA PHE A 63 12.47 9.95 22.63
C PHE A 63 11.33 10.97 22.67
N SER A 64 11.38 11.97 21.78
CA SER A 64 10.34 12.99 21.54
C SER A 64 9.89 12.97 20.08
N VAL A 65 8.63 13.36 19.83
CA VAL A 65 8.09 13.46 18.47
C VAL A 65 8.48 14.82 17.86
N LYS A 66 9.00 14.81 16.63
CA LYS A 66 9.16 15.98 15.74
C LYS A 66 7.90 16.12 14.91
N ASP A 67 6.97 16.93 15.40
CA ASP A 67 5.66 17.15 14.78
C ASP A 67 5.78 17.56 13.30
N GLU A 68 6.82 18.32 12.93
CA GLU A 68 7.12 18.74 11.55
C GLU A 68 7.36 17.59 10.55
N CYS A 69 7.75 16.43 11.08
CA CYS A 69 8.10 15.25 10.31
C CYS A 69 7.06 14.13 10.46
N CYS A 70 6.05 14.27 11.35
CA CYS A 70 5.03 13.22 11.47
C CYS A 70 4.04 13.33 10.32
N ILE A 71 3.95 12.25 9.54
CA ILE A 71 2.82 12.05 8.63
C ILE A 71 1.68 11.53 9.50
N ASN A 72 0.99 12.43 10.21
CA ASN A 72 0.15 12.19 11.39
C ASN A 72 -0.85 11.01 11.37
N CYS A 73 -1.13 10.35 10.25
CA CYS A 73 -1.98 9.15 10.24
C CYS A 73 -1.61 8.14 9.14
N MET A 74 -1.05 8.53 8.01
CA MET A 74 -1.17 7.70 6.79
C MET A 74 -0.23 6.49 6.71
N PHE A 75 0.88 6.47 7.46
CA PHE A 75 1.63 5.23 7.74
C PHE A 75 1.21 4.59 9.05
N CYS A 76 0.86 5.38 10.06
CA CYS A 76 0.46 4.89 11.38
C CYS A 76 -0.82 4.05 11.33
N VAL A 77 -1.78 4.38 10.44
CA VAL A 77 -2.99 3.59 10.15
C VAL A 77 -2.63 2.16 9.71
N PHE A 78 -1.52 1.97 8.99
CA PHE A 78 -1.07 0.65 8.52
C PHE A 78 -0.01 0.01 9.40
N GLY A 79 0.75 0.82 10.14
CA GLY A 79 1.75 0.35 11.10
C GLY A 79 1.15 -0.10 12.44
N CYS A 80 -0.09 0.28 12.76
CA CYS A 80 -0.67 0.11 14.10
C CYS A 80 -2.15 -0.24 14.11
N VAL A 81 -2.52 -1.36 13.49
CA VAL A 81 -3.83 -1.97 13.78
C VAL A 81 -3.61 -3.45 14.06
N GLY A 82 -3.68 -3.78 15.36
CA GLY A 82 -3.24 -5.05 15.93
C GLY A 82 -1.98 -4.96 16.80
N ASN A 83 -1.19 -3.88 16.70
CA ASN A 83 0.02 -3.68 17.50
C ASN A 83 -0.25 -2.71 18.66
N ARG A 84 -0.51 -3.26 19.85
CA ARG A 84 0.12 -2.64 21.02
C ARG A 84 1.61 -2.62 20.68
N ILE A 85 2.19 -1.45 20.44
CA ILE A 85 3.58 -1.31 20.84
C ILE A 85 3.54 -1.40 22.36
N LEU A 86 3.61 -2.62 22.90
CA LEU A 86 4.15 -2.80 24.24
C LEU A 86 5.62 -2.43 24.10
N LEU A 87 5.90 -1.13 24.04
CA LEU A 87 7.18 -0.67 24.51
C LEU A 87 7.21 -1.16 25.96
N SER A 88 8.27 -1.86 26.36
CA SER A 88 8.38 -2.37 27.74
C SER A 88 7.98 -1.27 28.73
N ASN A 89 7.55 -1.62 29.95
CA ASN A 89 7.09 -0.70 30.99
C ASN A 89 8.05 0.50 31.29
N ARG A 90 9.25 0.54 30.68
CA ARG A 90 10.25 1.60 30.71
C ARG A 90 10.06 2.70 29.65
N PHE A 91 9.10 2.56 28.73
CA PHE A 91 8.86 3.48 27.64
C PHE A 91 7.37 3.83 27.65
N HIS A 92 7.04 4.93 28.32
CA HIS A 92 5.71 5.53 28.22
C HIS A 92 5.82 6.62 27.14
N PRO A 93 5.33 6.40 25.91
CA PRO A 93 5.19 7.49 24.97
C PRO A 93 4.09 8.39 25.54
N GLU A 94 4.46 9.56 26.04
CA GLU A 94 3.52 10.55 26.59
C GLU A 94 2.69 11.25 25.50
N LYS A 95 2.98 10.98 24.21
CA LYS A 95 2.27 11.55 23.07
C LYS A 95 2.19 10.53 21.93
N PHE A 96 0.98 10.29 21.43
CA PHE A 96 0.77 9.71 20.12
C PHE A 96 1.12 10.74 19.04
N CYS A 97 1.40 10.34 17.78
CA CYS A 97 1.54 11.33 16.69
C CYS A 97 0.28 12.21 16.55
N TYR A 98 -0.86 11.69 17.01
CA TYR A 98 -2.08 12.46 17.23
C TYR A 98 -2.94 11.73 18.28
N ASP A 99 -3.34 12.43 19.35
CA ASP A 99 -4.36 11.93 20.28
C ASP A 99 -5.73 12.09 19.60
N ILE A 100 -6.23 11.01 18.99
CA ILE A 100 -7.56 11.00 18.38
C ILE A 100 -8.60 11.05 19.51
N THR A 101 -9.42 12.10 19.52
CA THR A 101 -10.57 12.23 20.42
C THR A 101 -11.66 11.21 20.08
N VAL A 102 -12.57 10.94 21.03
CA VAL A 102 -13.71 10.03 20.79
C VAL A 102 -14.59 10.55 19.64
N GLU A 103 -14.72 11.87 19.54
CA GLU A 103 -15.45 12.55 18.48
C GLU A 103 -14.81 12.34 17.11
N GLU A 104 -13.49 12.51 17.00
CA GLU A 104 -12.73 12.27 15.77
C GLU A 104 -12.75 10.79 15.36
N LEU A 105 -12.71 9.87 16.33
CA LEU A 105 -12.87 8.43 16.08
C LEU A 105 -14.25 8.12 15.50
N SER A 106 -15.31 8.70 16.07
CA SER A 106 -16.68 8.55 15.56
C SER A 106 -16.83 9.14 14.15
N GLU A 107 -16.14 10.23 13.83
CA GLU A 107 -16.12 10.81 12.50
C GLU A 107 -15.38 9.94 11.48
N LEU A 108 -14.29 9.30 11.88
CA LEU A 108 -13.57 8.32 11.06
C LEU A 108 -14.43 7.07 10.79
N GLU A 109 -15.15 6.55 11.78
CA GLU A 109 -16.09 5.44 11.60
C GLU A 109 -17.23 5.80 10.64
N LYS A 110 -17.83 6.98 10.81
CA LYS A 110 -18.86 7.50 9.90
C LYS A 110 -18.32 7.67 8.48
N THR A 111 -17.09 8.16 8.34
CA THR A 111 -16.44 8.29 7.02
C THR A 111 -16.16 6.91 6.42
N ALA A 112 -15.64 5.98 7.20
CA ALA A 112 -15.37 4.61 6.78
C ALA A 112 -16.64 3.95 6.24
N SER A 113 -17.77 4.09 6.93
CA SER A 113 -19.05 3.51 6.48
C SER A 113 -19.53 3.98 5.09
N LYS A 114 -19.05 5.13 4.60
CA LYS A 114 -19.38 5.69 3.29
C LYS A 114 -18.44 5.21 2.17
N LEU A 115 -17.25 4.71 2.50
CA LEU A 115 -16.26 4.27 1.51
C LEU A 115 -16.79 3.10 0.68
N PHE A 116 -16.37 3.04 -0.59
CA PHE A 116 -16.75 1.98 -1.52
C PHE A 116 -18.26 1.82 -1.77
N LYS A 117 -19.02 2.93 -1.79
CA LYS A 117 -20.48 2.94 -2.04
C LYS A 117 -20.89 3.50 -3.41
N GLY A 118 -19.96 3.60 -4.36
CA GLY A 118 -20.20 4.05 -5.74
C GLY A 118 -20.11 5.57 -5.95
N THR A 119 -19.90 6.34 -4.88
CA THR A 119 -19.82 7.80 -4.93
C THR A 119 -18.42 8.28 -4.58
N PHE A 120 -17.90 9.27 -5.31
CA PHE A 120 -16.63 9.89 -4.98
C PHE A 120 -16.68 10.56 -3.61
N ILE A 121 -15.72 10.23 -2.75
CA ILE A 121 -15.57 10.79 -1.42
C ILE A 121 -14.19 11.40 -1.33
N GLN A 122 -14.14 12.68 -0.99
CA GLN A 122 -12.88 13.29 -0.63
C GLN A 122 -12.47 12.78 0.75
N LEU A 123 -11.35 12.06 0.82
CA LEU A 123 -10.80 11.62 2.10
C LEU A 123 -10.47 12.84 2.98
N PRO A 124 -10.67 12.73 4.30
CA PRO A 124 -10.42 13.83 5.23
C PRO A 124 -8.98 14.34 5.11
N LYS A 125 -8.83 15.67 5.10
CA LYS A 125 -7.51 16.31 5.08
C LYS A 125 -6.88 16.21 6.46
N VAL A 126 -5.56 16.08 6.51
CA VAL A 126 -4.81 16.15 7.77
C VAL A 126 -5.04 17.54 8.39
N PRO A 127 -5.44 17.64 9.67
CA PRO A 127 -5.62 18.94 10.34
C PRO A 127 -4.33 19.78 10.27
N ILE A 128 -4.43 21.00 9.76
CA ILE A 128 -3.29 21.91 9.45
C ILE A 128 -2.78 22.63 10.72
N SER A 129 -3.27 22.29 11.92
CA SER A 129 -2.87 22.95 13.17
C SER A 129 -1.38 22.78 13.53
N GLN A 130 -0.65 21.93 12.81
CA GLN A 130 0.80 21.83 12.87
C GLN A 130 1.43 22.63 11.70
N LEU A 131 1.91 23.84 11.99
CA LEU A 131 2.48 24.79 11.02
C LEU A 131 3.76 24.30 10.29
N SER A 132 4.28 23.12 10.62
CA SER A 132 5.60 22.65 10.19
C SER A 132 5.61 21.33 9.40
N VAL A 133 4.46 20.75 9.03
CA VAL A 133 4.41 19.43 8.37
C VAL A 133 4.98 19.48 6.93
N LYS A 134 5.96 18.60 6.63
CA LYS A 134 6.59 18.48 5.29
C LYS A 134 5.60 18.22 4.14
N TYR A 135 4.55 17.44 4.39
CA TYR A 135 3.54 17.07 3.39
C TYR A 135 2.14 17.51 3.85
N LYS A 136 1.40 18.19 2.97
CA LYS A 136 0.11 18.82 3.31
C LYS A 136 -1.10 17.89 3.10
N SER A 137 -0.92 16.80 2.37
CA SER A 137 -1.94 15.78 2.12
C SER A 137 -1.30 14.43 1.76
N PHE A 138 -2.09 13.36 1.86
CA PHE A 138 -1.67 12.02 1.41
C PHE A 138 -1.34 11.98 -0.09
N GLU A 139 -2.13 12.71 -0.90
CA GLU A 139 -1.90 12.89 -2.33
C GLU A 139 -0.53 13.56 -2.59
N SER A 140 -0.21 14.62 -1.83
CA SER A 140 1.09 15.31 -1.97
C SER A 140 2.26 14.45 -1.52
N PHE A 141 2.05 13.53 -0.59
CA PHE A 141 3.09 12.62 -0.12
C PHE A 141 3.43 11.55 -1.17
N THR A 142 2.41 10.93 -1.76
CA THR A 142 2.56 9.84 -2.74
C THR A 142 3.06 10.33 -4.10
N ALA A 143 2.81 11.60 -4.46
CA ALA A 143 3.22 12.20 -5.73
C ALA A 143 4.69 12.63 -5.86
N ILE A 144 5.56 12.31 -4.88
CA ILE A 144 6.93 12.88 -4.83
C ILE A 144 8.03 11.93 -5.28
N ASP A 145 8.10 10.72 -4.70
CA ASP A 145 9.19 9.77 -4.95
C ASP A 145 8.62 8.36 -5.02
N GLU A 146 8.80 7.70 -6.17
CA GLU A 146 8.30 6.35 -6.42
C GLU A 146 8.89 5.37 -5.40
N THR A 147 10.22 5.37 -5.28
CA THR A 147 10.97 4.37 -4.51
C THR A 147 10.95 4.61 -3.00
N LYS A 148 10.95 5.86 -2.55
CA LYS A 148 11.06 6.22 -1.12
C LYS A 148 9.74 6.54 -0.46
N ASN A 149 8.72 6.94 -1.23
CA ASN A 149 7.40 7.27 -0.68
C ASN A 149 6.38 6.20 -1.04
N ILE A 150 5.87 6.17 -2.28
CA ILE A 150 4.70 5.35 -2.61
C ILE A 150 5.01 3.85 -2.62
N ALA A 151 6.14 3.38 -3.14
CA ALA A 151 6.50 1.94 -3.10
C ALA A 151 6.62 1.43 -1.67
N VAL A 152 7.33 2.16 -0.82
CA VAL A 152 7.49 1.86 0.61
C VAL A 152 6.16 1.88 1.35
N TRP A 153 5.32 2.89 1.10
CA TRP A 153 3.98 2.98 1.67
C TRP A 153 3.09 1.82 1.23
N THR A 154 3.10 1.51 -0.07
CA THR A 154 2.34 0.41 -0.67
C THR A 154 2.73 -0.92 -0.05
N ALA A 155 4.02 -1.17 0.16
CA ALA A 155 4.50 -2.38 0.81
C ALA A 155 3.93 -2.55 2.23
N ASN A 156 3.83 -1.46 3.00
CA ASN A 156 3.21 -1.45 4.32
C ASN A 156 1.69 -1.68 4.25
N ALA A 157 1.00 -0.99 3.33
CA ALA A 157 -0.43 -1.15 3.14
C ALA A 157 -0.76 -2.59 2.73
N MET A 158 -0.02 -3.17 1.79
CA MET A 158 -0.19 -4.57 1.36
C MET A 158 0.04 -5.56 2.50
N LYS A 159 1.11 -5.37 3.30
CA LYS A 159 1.36 -6.20 4.48
C LYS A 159 0.22 -6.14 5.47
N PHE A 160 -0.27 -4.93 5.77
CA PHE A 160 -1.40 -4.75 6.67
C PHE A 160 -2.68 -5.38 6.13
N LEU A 161 -2.95 -5.24 4.83
CA LEU A 161 -4.15 -5.74 4.18
C LEU A 161 -4.14 -7.26 3.99
N SER A 162 -2.98 -7.92 4.01
CA SER A 162 -2.93 -9.39 3.98
C SER A 162 -3.65 -10.02 5.18
N VAL A 163 -4.30 -11.16 4.97
CA VAL A 163 -4.82 -11.99 6.07
C VAL A 163 -3.71 -12.75 6.82
N SER A 164 -2.53 -12.88 6.21
CA SER A 164 -1.37 -13.48 6.86
C SER A 164 -0.80 -12.54 7.92
N LEU A 165 -0.40 -13.10 9.06
CA LEU A 165 0.28 -12.36 10.13
C LEU A 165 1.76 -12.11 9.79
N GLU A 166 2.35 -12.96 8.96
CA GLU A 166 3.76 -12.91 8.59
C GLU A 166 3.95 -13.11 7.07
N PRO A 167 3.32 -12.28 6.22
CA PRO A 167 3.57 -12.36 4.79
C PRO A 167 5.02 -11.96 4.50
N ARG A 168 5.64 -12.64 3.54
CA ARG A 168 6.96 -12.24 3.04
C ARG A 168 6.77 -11.03 2.14
N LEU A 169 7.57 -9.99 2.35
CA LEU A 169 7.48 -8.73 1.62
C LEU A 169 8.86 -8.37 1.06
N SER A 170 8.93 -7.94 -0.19
CA SER A 170 10.14 -7.45 -0.84
C SER A 170 9.90 -6.19 -1.69
N LEU A 171 10.95 -5.39 -1.87
CA LEU A 171 10.99 -4.22 -2.75
C LEU A 171 12.07 -4.45 -3.80
N GLU A 172 11.87 -3.88 -5.00
CA GLU A 172 12.82 -3.94 -6.11
C GLU A 172 13.28 -5.37 -6.45
N VAL A 173 12.36 -6.34 -6.50
CA VAL A 173 12.70 -7.73 -6.83
C VAL A 173 13.02 -7.84 -8.30
N GLY A 174 14.22 -8.31 -8.65
CA GLY A 174 14.62 -8.44 -10.05
C GLY A 174 13.81 -9.50 -10.81
N LEU A 175 13.74 -9.31 -12.12
CA LEU A 175 13.12 -10.22 -13.08
C LEU A 175 14.13 -10.62 -14.16
N LYS A 176 14.08 -11.87 -14.61
CA LYS A 176 14.97 -12.42 -15.64
C LYS A 176 14.41 -12.22 -17.05
N ILE A 177 14.12 -10.97 -17.40
CA ILE A 177 13.59 -10.65 -18.72
C ILE A 177 14.72 -10.65 -19.76
N ASN A 178 14.86 -11.77 -20.48
CA ASN A 178 15.90 -11.98 -21.51
C ASN A 178 15.86 -10.95 -22.66
N GLN A 179 14.75 -10.21 -22.80
CA GLN A 179 14.50 -9.28 -23.91
C GLN A 179 14.86 -7.81 -23.58
N ARG A 180 15.43 -7.50 -22.39
CA ARG A 180 15.77 -6.12 -21.99
C ARG A 180 17.22 -6.00 -21.48
N ASP A 181 17.96 -5.00 -22.00
CA ASP A 181 19.36 -4.70 -21.66
C ASP A 181 19.59 -4.36 -20.17
N ARG A 182 18.55 -3.88 -19.50
CA ARG A 182 18.51 -3.74 -18.04
C ARG A 182 17.39 -4.64 -17.55
N GLY A 183 17.72 -5.65 -16.73
CA GLY A 183 16.71 -6.51 -16.11
C GLY A 183 15.62 -5.67 -15.44
N ALA A 184 14.36 -6.11 -15.57
CA ALA A 184 13.25 -5.42 -14.94
C ALA A 184 13.21 -5.69 -13.43
N ARG A 185 12.48 -4.86 -12.69
CA ARG A 185 12.31 -5.01 -11.24
C ARG A 185 10.87 -4.77 -10.87
N LEU A 186 10.34 -5.61 -9.99
CA LEU A 186 9.05 -5.40 -9.35
C LEU A 186 9.22 -4.39 -8.21
N ASP A 187 8.41 -3.33 -8.19
CA ASP A 187 8.48 -2.33 -7.12
C ASP A 187 8.17 -2.94 -5.76
N VAL A 188 7.05 -3.66 -5.65
CA VAL A 188 6.61 -4.30 -4.40
C VAL A 188 6.12 -5.72 -4.68
N SER A 189 6.55 -6.67 -3.84
CA SER A 189 6.06 -8.06 -3.87
C SER A 189 5.68 -8.54 -2.48
N LEU A 190 4.51 -9.15 -2.35
CA LEU A 190 4.02 -9.77 -1.12
C LEU A 190 3.65 -11.23 -1.40
N LEU A 191 4.17 -12.16 -0.60
CA LEU A 191 3.80 -13.56 -0.62
C LEU A 191 3.17 -13.96 0.71
N ASN A 192 1.88 -14.26 0.69
CA ASN A 192 1.22 -14.99 1.76
C ASN A 192 1.58 -16.48 1.61
N THR A 193 2.54 -16.93 2.43
CA THR A 193 3.07 -18.30 2.42
C THR A 193 2.10 -19.35 2.96
N ARG A 194 1.06 -18.94 3.69
CA ARG A 194 0.05 -19.86 4.24
C ARG A 194 -0.93 -20.31 3.17
N ASP A 195 -1.41 -19.36 2.37
CA ASP A 195 -2.47 -19.57 1.39
C ASP A 195 -1.95 -19.51 -0.07
N ASN A 196 -0.64 -19.40 -0.25
CA ASN A 196 0.07 -19.30 -1.53
C ASN A 196 -0.46 -18.19 -2.43
N TYR A 197 -0.67 -16.99 -1.89
CA TYR A 197 -0.99 -15.81 -2.70
C TYR A 197 0.25 -14.94 -2.91
N LEU A 198 0.60 -14.69 -4.17
CA LEU A 198 1.61 -13.75 -4.60
C LEU A 198 0.94 -12.49 -5.17
N PHE A 199 1.10 -11.37 -4.47
CA PHE A 199 0.66 -10.05 -4.91
C PHE A 199 1.84 -9.21 -5.36
N ILE A 200 1.72 -8.58 -6.51
CA ILE A 200 2.75 -7.74 -7.11
C ILE A 200 2.15 -6.38 -7.42
N ALA A 201 2.78 -5.33 -6.91
CA ALA A 201 2.40 -3.96 -7.20
C ALA A 201 3.52 -3.24 -7.94
N GLU A 202 3.16 -2.62 -9.07
CA GLU A 202 3.96 -1.61 -9.75
C GLU A 202 3.44 -0.24 -9.32
N THR A 203 4.31 0.62 -8.79
CA THR A 203 3.90 1.91 -8.25
C THR A 203 4.17 3.04 -9.23
N LYS A 204 3.32 4.08 -9.19
CA LYS A 204 3.50 5.30 -9.97
C LYS A 204 3.14 6.52 -9.11
N VAL A 205 3.99 7.54 -9.11
CA VAL A 205 3.84 8.71 -8.23
C VAL A 205 2.50 9.42 -8.41
N ASP A 206 2.09 9.66 -9.65
CA ASP A 206 0.76 10.16 -10.00
C ASP A 206 0.37 9.84 -11.44
N PHE A 207 -0.90 10.05 -11.74
CA PHE A 207 -1.50 9.78 -13.04
C PHE A 207 -0.85 10.56 -14.19
N ASN A 208 -0.58 11.85 -14.01
CA ASN A 208 -0.09 12.70 -15.09
C ASN A 208 1.34 12.34 -15.49
N HIS A 209 2.22 12.08 -14.53
CA HIS A 209 3.58 11.62 -14.78
C HIS A 209 3.56 10.23 -15.43
N MET A 210 2.76 9.29 -14.91
CA MET A 210 2.61 7.95 -15.49
C MET A 210 2.19 7.99 -16.96
N MET A 211 1.16 8.78 -17.29
CA MET A 211 0.65 8.90 -18.66
C MET A 211 1.64 9.60 -19.59
N ALA A 212 2.44 10.55 -19.07
CA ALA A 212 3.47 11.23 -19.86
C ALA A 212 4.66 10.30 -20.17
N GLU A 213 5.03 9.41 -19.26
CA GLU A 213 6.11 8.44 -19.47
C GLU A 213 5.70 7.31 -20.41
N GLY A 214 4.44 6.86 -20.34
CA GLY A 214 3.90 5.80 -21.21
C GLY A 214 4.58 4.44 -21.05
N ARG A 215 5.32 4.21 -19.95
CA ARG A 215 6.11 2.98 -19.74
C ARG A 215 5.40 1.91 -18.94
N TYR A 216 4.42 2.29 -18.12
CA TYR A 216 3.74 1.39 -17.17
C TYR A 216 3.13 0.16 -17.86
N GLU A 217 2.52 0.34 -19.03
CA GLU A 217 1.93 -0.75 -19.82
C GLU A 217 3.00 -1.78 -20.20
N SER A 218 4.08 -1.33 -20.84
CA SER A 218 5.18 -2.20 -21.27
C SER A 218 5.84 -2.92 -20.09
N GLN A 219 5.88 -2.31 -18.90
CA GLN A 219 6.41 -2.95 -17.69
C GLN A 219 5.47 -4.07 -17.21
N MET A 220 4.18 -3.78 -17.07
CA MET A 220 3.17 -4.74 -16.60
C MET A 220 2.99 -5.94 -17.54
N ILE A 221 3.09 -5.74 -18.85
CA ILE A 221 3.08 -6.82 -19.84
C ILE A 221 4.33 -7.69 -19.68
N ALA A 222 5.51 -7.08 -19.56
CA ALA A 222 6.77 -7.81 -19.46
C ALA A 222 6.86 -8.66 -18.18
N TYR A 223 6.18 -8.27 -17.10
CA TYR A 223 6.12 -9.06 -15.87
C TYR A 223 5.38 -10.39 -16.07
N GLU A 224 4.44 -10.46 -17.02
CA GLU A 224 3.65 -11.67 -17.25
C GLU A 224 4.52 -12.87 -17.63
N THR A 225 5.50 -12.67 -18.51
CA THR A 225 6.39 -13.73 -18.98
C THR A 225 7.21 -14.40 -17.86
N GLU A 226 7.54 -13.65 -16.81
CA GLU A 226 8.22 -14.20 -15.63
C GLU A 226 7.24 -14.84 -14.66
N LEU A 227 6.03 -14.28 -14.56
CA LEU A 227 4.99 -14.81 -13.69
C LEU A 227 4.37 -16.10 -14.20
N GLU A 228 4.44 -16.37 -15.50
CA GLU A 228 4.12 -17.67 -16.10
C GLU A 228 5.07 -18.79 -15.67
N GLN A 229 6.27 -18.46 -15.19
CA GLN A 229 7.25 -19.44 -14.70
C GLN A 229 7.08 -19.74 -13.20
N VAL A 230 6.18 -19.04 -12.52
CA VAL A 230 5.86 -19.28 -11.12
C VAL A 230 5.01 -20.55 -10.99
N ASP A 231 5.26 -21.34 -9.96
CA ASP A 231 4.51 -22.57 -9.66
C ASP A 231 2.98 -22.32 -9.68
N ASP A 232 2.26 -23.12 -10.46
CA ASP A 232 0.79 -23.03 -10.64
C ASP A 232 -0.01 -23.11 -9.33
N ARG A 233 0.59 -23.66 -8.26
CA ARG A 233 -0.02 -23.71 -6.92
C ARG A 233 -0.04 -22.34 -6.24
N ILE A 234 0.72 -21.37 -6.73
CA ILE A 234 0.79 -20.00 -6.23
C ILE A 234 -0.20 -19.15 -7.01
N LYS A 235 -1.27 -18.73 -6.34
CA LYS A 235 -2.24 -17.79 -6.87
C LYS A 235 -1.59 -16.41 -7.00
N ARG A 236 -1.51 -15.91 -8.22
CA ARG A 236 -0.87 -14.62 -8.53
C ARG A 236 -1.86 -13.52 -8.86
N ALA A 237 -1.54 -12.30 -8.46
CA ALA A 237 -2.26 -11.09 -8.82
C ALA A 237 -1.24 -9.96 -8.99
N LYS A 238 -1.32 -9.24 -10.12
CA LYS A 238 -0.49 -8.08 -10.41
C LYS A 238 -1.39 -6.86 -10.60
N PHE A 239 -0.95 -5.71 -10.12
CA PHE A 239 -1.72 -4.48 -10.26
C PHE A 239 -0.83 -3.24 -10.20
N LEU A 240 -1.35 -2.13 -10.72
CA LEU A 240 -0.76 -0.81 -10.55
C LEU A 240 -1.20 -0.22 -9.20
N VAL A 241 -0.35 0.56 -8.55
CA VAL A 241 -0.71 1.43 -7.44
C VAL A 241 -0.31 2.85 -7.76
N ILE A 242 -1.31 3.73 -7.90
CA ILE A 242 -1.10 5.09 -8.40
C ILE A 242 -1.37 6.10 -7.30
N GLY A 243 -0.37 6.94 -7.03
CA GLY A 243 -0.44 8.01 -6.05
C GLY A 243 -1.06 9.29 -6.58
N GLY A 244 -0.84 10.38 -5.85
CA GLY A 244 -1.33 11.69 -6.23
C GLY A 244 -2.84 11.83 -6.05
N ARG A 245 -3.45 12.67 -6.89
CA ARG A 245 -4.87 13.03 -6.77
C ARG A 245 -5.74 11.92 -7.34
N GLU A 246 -6.61 11.36 -6.53
CA GLU A 246 -7.50 10.27 -6.98
C GLU A 246 -8.51 10.75 -8.04
N CYS A 247 -8.89 12.02 -8.04
CA CYS A 247 -9.79 12.58 -9.05
C CYS A 247 -9.22 12.52 -10.48
N ASP A 248 -7.89 12.46 -10.62
CA ASP A 248 -7.23 12.28 -11.92
C ASP A 248 -7.40 10.84 -12.47
N LEU A 249 -7.77 9.89 -11.60
CA LEU A 249 -8.01 8.49 -11.94
C LEU A 249 -9.49 8.16 -12.21
N LEU A 250 -10.42 9.11 -11.98
CA LEU A 250 -11.84 8.85 -12.21
C LEU A 250 -12.13 8.67 -13.71
N PRO A 251 -13.01 7.73 -14.12
CA PRO A 251 -13.51 7.65 -15.49
C PRO A 251 -14.04 9.02 -15.94
N SER A 252 -13.85 9.37 -17.21
CA SER A 252 -14.21 10.68 -17.76
C SER A 252 -15.70 11.02 -17.60
N SER A 253 -16.55 9.99 -17.58
CA SER A 253 -18.00 10.07 -17.38
C SER A 253 -18.41 10.41 -15.94
N VAL A 254 -17.52 10.27 -14.96
CA VAL A 254 -17.83 10.44 -13.54
C VAL A 254 -17.62 11.89 -13.11
N GLN A 255 -18.60 12.45 -12.39
CA GLN A 255 -18.50 13.80 -11.85
C GLN A 255 -17.27 13.96 -10.95
N GLY A 256 -16.48 15.01 -11.21
CA GLY A 256 -15.25 15.28 -10.47
C GLY A 256 -13.98 14.73 -11.13
N SER A 257 -14.09 14.00 -12.26
CA SER A 257 -12.93 13.63 -13.08
C SER A 257 -12.23 14.86 -13.63
N THR A 258 -10.89 14.87 -13.56
CA THR A 258 -10.04 16.00 -13.95
C THR A 258 -9.14 15.71 -15.16
N SER A 259 -9.10 14.46 -15.62
CA SER A 259 -8.14 13.99 -16.64
C SER A 259 -8.70 13.92 -18.06
N GLY A 260 -10.03 13.99 -18.24
CA GLY A 260 -10.68 14.01 -19.55
C GLY A 260 -10.22 12.87 -20.47
N PRO A 261 -9.83 13.15 -21.72
CA PRO A 261 -9.43 12.11 -22.69
C PRO A 261 -8.27 11.22 -22.26
N ARG A 262 -7.40 11.68 -21.36
CA ARG A 262 -6.31 10.84 -20.84
C ARG A 262 -6.85 9.71 -19.96
N ALA A 263 -7.93 9.95 -19.23
CA ALA A 263 -8.59 8.90 -18.47
C ALA A 263 -9.15 7.83 -19.42
N ASP A 264 -9.76 8.23 -20.54
CA ASP A 264 -10.32 7.30 -21.52
C ASP A 264 -9.25 6.37 -22.10
N LEU A 265 -8.08 6.95 -22.46
CA LEU A 265 -6.93 6.18 -22.92
C LEU A 265 -6.39 5.24 -21.82
N PHE A 266 -6.27 5.72 -20.59
CA PHE A 266 -5.83 4.89 -19.48
C PHE A 266 -6.75 3.68 -19.29
N TYR A 267 -8.07 3.89 -19.22
CA TYR A 267 -9.04 2.82 -19.06
C TYR A 267 -9.12 1.89 -20.29
N SER A 268 -8.85 2.37 -21.51
CA SER A 268 -8.76 1.50 -22.68
C SER A 268 -7.56 0.57 -22.58
N VAL A 269 -6.39 1.08 -22.20
CA VAL A 269 -5.17 0.29 -21.99
C VAL A 269 -5.39 -0.76 -20.90
N LEU A 270 -6.03 -0.39 -19.78
CA LEU A 270 -6.33 -1.35 -18.71
C LEU A 270 -7.21 -2.51 -19.19
N ARG A 271 -8.25 -2.22 -19.98
CA ARG A 271 -9.11 -3.27 -20.57
C ARG A 271 -8.37 -4.14 -21.56
N GLU A 272 -7.62 -3.52 -22.47
CA GLU A 272 -6.93 -4.23 -23.56
C GLU A 272 -5.89 -5.22 -23.03
N HIS A 273 -5.18 -4.85 -21.97
CA HIS A 273 -4.10 -5.66 -21.38
C HIS A 273 -4.49 -6.35 -20.08
N GLU A 274 -5.78 -6.38 -19.74
CA GLU A 274 -6.32 -7.02 -18.53
C GLU A 274 -5.57 -6.59 -17.26
N LEU A 275 -5.28 -5.29 -17.16
CA LEU A 275 -4.57 -4.70 -16.03
C LEU A 275 -5.57 -4.17 -15.00
N PHE A 276 -5.22 -4.37 -13.74
CA PHE A 276 -5.95 -3.81 -12.61
C PHE A 276 -5.12 -2.70 -11.94
N PHE A 277 -5.77 -1.67 -11.41
CA PHE A 277 -5.10 -0.66 -10.58
C PHE A 277 -5.79 -0.42 -9.24
N PHE A 278 -5.03 0.03 -8.27
CA PHE A 278 -5.51 0.68 -7.08
C PHE A 278 -5.06 2.14 -7.10
N SER A 279 -5.94 3.07 -6.74
CA SER A 279 -5.43 4.34 -6.23
C SER A 279 -4.78 4.10 -4.86
N ALA A 280 -3.78 4.90 -4.51
CA ALA A 280 -3.23 4.88 -3.15
C ALA A 280 -4.33 5.19 -2.12
N ASN A 281 -5.28 6.07 -2.46
CA ASN A 281 -6.44 6.40 -1.65
C ASN A 281 -7.36 5.19 -1.40
N ALA A 282 -7.52 4.30 -2.38
CA ALA A 282 -8.29 3.08 -2.23
C ALA A 282 -7.62 2.09 -1.26
N LEU A 283 -6.29 1.92 -1.33
CA LEU A 283 -5.57 1.11 -0.36
C LEU A 283 -5.69 1.69 1.06
N LEU A 284 -5.62 3.02 1.19
CA LEU A 284 -5.88 3.72 2.45
C LEU A 284 -7.30 3.41 2.97
N ALA A 285 -8.30 3.58 2.11
CA ALA A 285 -9.71 3.32 2.41
C ALA A 285 -9.97 1.85 2.82
N LEU A 286 -9.34 0.89 2.15
CA LEU A 286 -9.39 -0.53 2.53
C LEU A 286 -8.81 -0.74 3.93
N GLY A 287 -7.71 -0.06 4.27
CA GLY A 287 -7.12 -0.11 5.60
C GLY A 287 -8.07 0.34 6.69
N LEU A 288 -8.75 1.47 6.45
CA LEU A 288 -9.76 2.00 7.37
C LEU A 288 -10.94 1.04 7.52
N GLN A 289 -11.43 0.45 6.42
CA GLN A 289 -12.47 -0.58 6.46
C GLN A 289 -12.03 -1.82 7.26
N LYS A 290 -10.79 -2.28 7.05
CA LYS A 290 -10.22 -3.41 7.78
C LYS A 290 -10.13 -3.15 9.28
N LEU A 291 -9.74 -1.93 9.66
CA LEU A 291 -9.60 -1.50 11.05
C LEU A 291 -10.97 -1.35 11.75
N TYR A 292 -11.90 -0.63 11.13
CA TYR A 292 -13.13 -0.19 11.81
C TYR A 292 -14.35 -1.07 11.55
N ILE A 293 -14.38 -1.81 10.43
CA ILE A 293 -15.57 -2.56 10.01
C ILE A 293 -15.33 -4.07 10.10
N SER A 294 -14.33 -4.62 9.40
CA SER A 294 -14.06 -6.07 9.42
C SER A 294 -12.63 -6.43 9.01
N ILE A 295 -11.91 -7.12 9.89
CA ILE A 295 -10.51 -7.53 9.65
C ILE A 295 -10.38 -8.46 8.43
N ASN A 296 -11.35 -9.36 8.20
CA ASN A 296 -11.21 -10.41 7.20
C ASN A 296 -11.80 -10.00 5.83
N ASP A 297 -12.89 -9.23 5.83
CA ASP A 297 -13.64 -8.92 4.60
C ASP A 297 -12.96 -7.86 3.73
N TYR A 298 -11.99 -7.12 4.30
CA TYR A 298 -11.27 -6.05 3.61
C TYR A 298 -9.76 -6.36 3.57
N SER A 299 -9.44 -7.47 2.91
CA SER A 299 -8.07 -7.98 2.74
C SER A 299 -7.67 -8.13 1.28
N LEU A 300 -6.37 -8.18 0.96
CA LEU A 300 -5.93 -8.41 -0.42
C LEU A 300 -6.44 -9.75 -0.97
N GLU A 301 -6.44 -10.79 -0.14
CA GLU A 301 -6.92 -12.12 -0.49
C GLU A 301 -8.43 -12.12 -0.77
N SER A 302 -9.21 -11.32 -0.05
CA SER A 302 -10.64 -11.15 -0.35
C SER A 302 -10.89 -10.47 -1.71
N LEU A 303 -9.96 -9.60 -2.14
CA LEU A 303 -10.05 -8.87 -3.41
C LEU A 303 -9.53 -9.66 -4.60
N TYR A 304 -8.87 -10.80 -4.38
CA TYR A 304 -8.31 -11.63 -5.44
C TYR A 304 -9.28 -11.92 -6.61
N PRO A 305 -10.56 -12.29 -6.36
CA PRO A 305 -11.51 -12.54 -7.46
C PRO A 305 -11.85 -11.29 -8.28
N ILE A 306 -11.69 -10.09 -7.71
CA ILE A 306 -11.90 -8.82 -8.41
C ILE A 306 -10.67 -8.47 -9.23
N ILE A 307 -9.47 -8.56 -8.62
CA ILE A 307 -8.20 -8.17 -9.26
C ILE A 307 -7.94 -8.98 -10.53
N ASN A 308 -8.27 -10.27 -10.52
CA ASN A 308 -8.05 -11.17 -11.65
C ASN A 308 -9.27 -11.36 -12.57
N SER A 309 -10.31 -10.54 -12.41
CA SER A 309 -11.51 -10.62 -13.25
C SER A 309 -11.45 -9.58 -14.36
N LYS A 310 -11.78 -10.00 -15.60
CA LYS A 310 -11.91 -9.11 -16.76
C LYS A 310 -13.09 -8.14 -16.65
N LYS A 311 -13.99 -8.34 -15.68
CA LYS A 311 -15.15 -7.46 -15.43
C LYS A 311 -14.75 -6.15 -14.75
N PHE A 312 -13.55 -6.10 -14.16
CA PHE A 312 -13.10 -4.96 -13.34
C PHE A 312 -11.71 -4.50 -13.76
N VAL A 313 -11.46 -3.21 -13.65
CA VAL A 313 -10.21 -2.58 -14.10
C VAL A 313 -9.51 -1.78 -13.00
N GLY A 314 -10.20 -1.48 -11.90
CA GLY A 314 -9.51 -0.91 -10.75
C GLY A 314 -10.36 -0.67 -9.51
N LEU A 315 -9.71 -0.17 -8.47
CA LEU A 315 -10.33 0.21 -7.21
C LEU A 315 -9.94 1.66 -6.85
N LEU A 316 -10.98 2.44 -6.57
CA LEU A 316 -10.94 3.81 -6.04
C LEU A 316 -11.59 3.84 -4.66
N SER A 317 -11.38 4.89 -3.87
CA SER A 317 -12.06 5.08 -2.57
C SER A 317 -13.59 5.12 -2.70
N SER A 318 -14.08 5.48 -3.89
CA SER A 318 -15.49 5.47 -4.27
C SER A 318 -16.04 4.07 -4.54
N GLY A 319 -15.23 3.11 -4.97
CA GLY A 319 -15.70 1.79 -5.38
C GLY A 319 -14.81 1.11 -6.40
N VAL A 320 -15.29 -0.03 -6.91
CA VAL A 320 -14.65 -0.81 -7.97
C VAL A 320 -15.09 -0.24 -9.32
N VAL A 321 -14.12 -0.01 -10.20
CA VAL A 321 -14.37 0.43 -11.57
C VAL A 321 -14.56 -0.80 -12.47
N THR A 322 -15.70 -0.88 -13.15
CA THR A 322 -15.98 -1.95 -14.12
C THR A 322 -15.26 -1.69 -15.44
N ALA A 323 -15.13 -2.73 -16.26
CA ALA A 323 -14.56 -2.59 -17.60
C ALA A 323 -15.30 -1.50 -18.42
N GLU A 324 -16.61 -1.36 -18.25
CA GLU A 324 -17.45 -0.37 -18.92
C GLU A 324 -17.25 1.07 -18.42
N GLY A 325 -16.44 1.27 -17.38
CA GLY A 325 -16.15 2.58 -16.79
C GLY A 325 -17.18 3.04 -15.76
N GLU A 326 -18.03 2.14 -15.26
CA GLU A 326 -18.93 2.43 -14.14
C GLU A 326 -18.23 2.22 -12.80
N ILE A 327 -18.63 2.96 -11.76
CA ILE A 327 -18.15 2.73 -10.39
C ILE A 327 -19.26 2.05 -9.59
N ILE A 328 -18.98 0.85 -9.10
CA ILE A 328 -19.89 0.09 -8.24
C ILE A 328 -19.32 -0.10 -6.84
N GLY A 329 -20.18 -0.34 -5.86
CA GLY A 329 -19.75 -0.60 -4.49
C GLY A 329 -18.96 -1.92 -4.37
N LEU A 330 -17.98 -1.95 -3.46
CA LEU A 330 -17.06 -3.09 -3.30
C LEU A 330 -17.80 -4.39 -2.94
N GLU A 331 -18.80 -4.33 -2.06
CA GLU A 331 -19.61 -5.50 -1.71
C GLU A 331 -20.35 -6.11 -2.90
N LYS A 332 -20.84 -5.26 -3.82
CA LYS A 332 -21.50 -5.71 -5.06
C LYS A 332 -20.48 -6.38 -5.98
N ALA A 333 -19.31 -5.77 -6.15
CA ALA A 333 -18.22 -6.32 -6.95
C ALA A 333 -17.73 -7.68 -6.41
N LEU A 334 -17.60 -7.83 -5.09
CA LEU A 334 -17.18 -9.08 -4.45
C LEU A 334 -18.17 -10.22 -4.67
N LYS A 335 -19.47 -9.93 -4.80
CA LYS A 335 -20.49 -10.93 -5.17
C LYS A 335 -20.32 -11.35 -6.63
N ILE A 336 -20.23 -10.38 -7.54
CA ILE A 336 -20.05 -10.62 -8.98
C ILE A 336 -18.74 -11.35 -9.31
N GLY A 337 -17.66 -11.08 -8.56
CA GLY A 337 -16.35 -11.72 -8.78
C GLY A 337 -16.28 -13.18 -8.33
N LYS A 338 -17.23 -13.65 -7.52
CA LYS A 338 -17.33 -15.05 -7.09
C LYS A 338 -18.17 -15.91 -8.03
N GLU A 339 -18.89 -15.28 -8.97
CA GLU A 339 -19.73 -15.91 -10.00
C GLU A 339 -18.98 -16.07 -11.33
#